data_AF-A0A445E265-F1
#
_entry.id   AF-A0A445E265-F1
#
_cell.length_a   1.000
_cell.length_b   1.000
_cell.length_c   1.000
_cell.angle_alpha   90.00
_cell.angle_beta   90.00
_cell.angle_gamma   90.00
#
_symmetry.space_group_name_H-M   'P 1'
#
loop_
_entity.id
_entity.type
_entity.pdbx_description
1 polymer ?
#
loop_
_entity_poly.entity_id
_entity_poly.type
_entity_poly.pdbx_seq_one_letter_code
_entity_poly.pdbx_strand_id
1 'polypeptide(L)'
;MNIICWNCRGAGGKGFPTLIRDLRRNYEAHLIILLETHISGDRGKIIRNKIGFDSCCVEEARGHSGGIWVLWDSHYWKVEAIQQHIQFIHLKIEGRDSMPWMLTAIYGNFDNLVSNNWRVQESWSNGVENFKSSLKTWNSEVFGDINRKKSRIFRRLQGDWDANKLRTWLPRS
;
A
#
# COMPACT_ATOMS: atom_id res chain seq x y z
N MET A 1 -11.18 1.90 -14.23
CA MET A 1 -9.82 1.86 -13.65
C MET A 1 -9.76 0.64 -12.77
N ASN A 2 -9.04 -0.40 -13.20
CA ASN A 2 -8.95 -1.65 -12.46
C ASN A 2 -7.57 -1.72 -11.80
N ILE A 3 -7.57 -1.77 -10.47
CA ILE A 3 -6.37 -1.88 -9.64
C ILE A 3 -6.50 -3.19 -8.87
N ILE A 4 -5.46 -4.00 -8.90
CA ILE A 4 -5.37 -5.21 -8.08
C ILE A 4 -4.44 -4.94 -6.90
N CYS A 5 -4.87 -5.25 -5.69
CA CYS A 5 -4.02 -5.28 -4.51
C CYS A 5 -4.09 -6.68 -3.90
N TRP A 6 -2.96 -7.34 -3.74
CA TRP A 6 -2.90 -8.70 -3.25
C TRP A 6 -1.75 -8.92 -2.28
N ASN A 7 -2.08 -9.34 -1.06
CA ASN A 7 -1.10 -9.95 -0.17
C ASN A 7 -0.80 -11.38 -0.65
N CYS A 8 0.34 -11.53 -1.34
CA CYS A 8 0.69 -12.74 -2.07
C CYS A 8 1.48 -13.77 -1.24
N ARG A 9 2.01 -13.37 -0.07
CA ARG A 9 2.80 -14.22 0.83
C ARG A 9 3.90 -15.01 0.11
N GLY A 10 4.62 -14.34 -0.79
CA GLY A 10 5.72 -14.91 -1.55
C GLY A 10 5.51 -14.82 -3.06
N ALA A 11 6.39 -14.08 -3.73
CA ALA A 11 6.40 -13.95 -5.19
C ALA A 11 7.31 -14.99 -5.89
N GLY A 12 7.91 -15.92 -5.12
CA GLY A 12 9.10 -16.68 -5.55
C GLY A 12 8.82 -17.98 -6.28
N GLY A 13 7.54 -18.35 -6.39
CA GLY A 13 7.10 -19.57 -7.06
C GLY A 13 7.28 -19.48 -8.58
N LYS A 14 7.62 -20.61 -9.22
CA LYS A 14 7.84 -20.69 -10.68
C LYS A 14 6.62 -20.23 -11.49
N GLY A 15 5.41 -20.51 -11.01
CA GLY A 15 4.15 -20.12 -11.67
C GLY A 15 3.68 -18.70 -11.36
N PHE A 16 4.32 -18.00 -10.42
CA PHE A 16 3.85 -16.69 -9.94
C PHE A 16 3.77 -15.64 -11.07
N PRO A 17 4.77 -15.48 -11.96
CA PRO A 17 4.66 -14.54 -13.07
C PRO A 17 3.52 -14.86 -14.04
N THR A 18 3.21 -16.13 -14.26
CA THR A 18 2.08 -16.54 -15.11
C THR A 18 0.76 -16.16 -14.46
N LEU A 19 0.59 -16.45 -13.17
CA LEU A 19 -0.61 -16.07 -12.42
C LEU A 19 -0.87 -14.55 -12.49
N ILE A 20 0.15 -13.72 -12.28
CA ILE A 20 -0.02 -12.26 -12.35
C ILE A 20 -0.38 -11.81 -13.77
N ARG A 21 0.21 -12.43 -14.81
CA ARG A 21 -0.15 -12.14 -16.21
C ARG A 21 -1.60 -12.52 -16.51
N ASP A 22 -2.08 -13.63 -15.97
CA ASP A 22 -3.48 -14.06 -16.14
C ASP A 22 -4.44 -13.12 -15.41
N LEU A 23 -4.12 -12.70 -14.18
CA LEU A 23 -4.90 -11.68 -13.46
C LEU A 23 -4.94 -10.35 -14.22
N ARG A 24 -3.79 -9.90 -14.73
CA ARG A 24 -3.71 -8.68 -15.56
C ARG A 24 -4.63 -8.78 -16.78
N ARG A 25 -4.62 -9.91 -17.49
CA ARG A 25 -5.45 -10.14 -18.69
C ARG A 25 -6.93 -10.22 -18.36
N ASN A 26 -7.29 -11.02 -17.36
CA ASN A 26 -8.69 -11.29 -17.02
C ASN A 26 -9.42 -10.07 -16.46
N TYR A 27 -8.70 -9.17 -15.77
CA TYR A 27 -9.26 -7.98 -15.14
C TYR A 27 -8.85 -6.68 -15.84
N GLU A 28 -8.12 -6.74 -16.95
CA GLU A 28 -7.55 -5.57 -17.65
C GLU A 28 -6.86 -4.59 -16.67
N ALA A 29 -6.08 -5.14 -15.74
CA ALA A 29 -5.46 -4.38 -14.65
C ALA A 29 -4.10 -3.81 -15.08
N HIS A 30 -4.03 -2.50 -15.22
CA HIS A 30 -2.80 -1.78 -15.61
C HIS A 30 -1.98 -1.25 -14.43
N LEU A 31 -2.41 -1.53 -13.20
CA LEU A 31 -1.69 -1.27 -11.96
C LEU A 31 -1.96 -2.40 -10.97
N ILE A 32 -0.91 -3.01 -10.45
CA ILE A 32 -0.98 -4.05 -9.42
C ILE A 32 -0.08 -3.73 -8.23
N ILE A 33 -0.57 -4.03 -7.04
CA ILE A 33 0.13 -3.90 -5.78
C ILE A 33 0.24 -5.30 -5.17
N LEU A 34 1.47 -5.74 -4.94
CA LEU A 34 1.77 -7.02 -4.31
C LEU A 34 2.41 -6.78 -2.95
N LEU A 35 1.78 -7.29 -1.91
CA LEU A 35 2.26 -7.19 -0.53
C LEU A 35 2.84 -8.54 -0.10
N GLU A 36 3.80 -8.51 0.83
CA GLU A 36 4.46 -9.71 1.39
C GLU A 36 5.12 -10.55 0.30
N THR A 37 5.92 -9.92 -0.56
CA THR A 37 6.56 -10.62 -1.67
C THR A 37 7.69 -11.54 -1.23
N HIS A 38 8.24 -11.33 -0.03
CA HIS A 38 9.30 -12.16 0.60
C HIS A 38 10.53 -12.38 -0.29
N ILE A 39 10.82 -11.43 -1.18
CA ILE A 39 11.94 -11.50 -2.11
C ILE A 39 12.63 -10.15 -2.14
N SER A 40 13.95 -10.20 -2.26
CA SER A 40 14.81 -9.04 -2.46
C SER A 40 15.86 -9.30 -3.56
N GLY A 41 16.51 -8.22 -4.01
CA GLY A 41 17.65 -8.27 -4.93
C GLY A 41 17.33 -8.78 -6.33
N ASP A 42 18.33 -9.37 -6.99
CA ASP A 42 18.26 -9.77 -8.40
C ASP A 42 17.16 -10.78 -8.69
N ARG A 43 16.89 -11.68 -7.73
CA ARG A 43 15.80 -12.65 -7.85
C ARG A 43 14.45 -11.93 -8.00
N GLY A 44 14.21 -10.87 -7.24
CA GLY A 44 13.01 -10.05 -7.34
C GLY A 44 12.90 -9.37 -8.69
N LYS A 45 14.00 -8.76 -9.15
CA LYS A 45 14.07 -8.11 -10.48
C LYS A 45 13.78 -9.08 -11.62
N ILE A 46 14.36 -10.28 -11.60
CA ILE A 46 14.11 -11.34 -12.61
C ILE A 46 12.62 -11.71 -12.66
N ILE A 47 11.98 -11.84 -11.49
CA ILE A 47 10.55 -12.17 -11.40
C ILE A 47 9.70 -11.01 -11.94
N ARG A 48 9.97 -9.77 -11.53
CA ARG A 48 9.26 -8.57 -12.02
C ARG A 48 9.32 -8.45 -13.55
N ASN A 49 10.50 -8.68 -14.13
CA ASN A 49 10.69 -8.64 -15.58
C ASN A 49 9.84 -9.68 -16.33
N LYS A 50 9.44 -10.79 -15.68
CA LYS A 50 8.59 -11.83 -16.26
C LYS A 50 7.09 -11.54 -16.13
N ILE A 51 6.69 -10.60 -15.26
CA ILE A 51 5.28 -10.25 -15.02
C ILE A 51 4.73 -9.38 -16.16
N GLY A 52 5.57 -8.59 -16.82
CA GLY A 52 5.22 -7.87 -18.05
C GLY A 52 4.57 -6.50 -17.85
N PHE A 53 4.79 -5.86 -16.70
CA PHE A 53 4.65 -4.41 -16.52
C PHE A 53 5.96 -3.72 -16.90
N ASP A 54 5.89 -2.51 -17.45
CA ASP A 54 7.07 -1.75 -17.88
C ASP A 54 7.72 -0.94 -16.75
N SER A 55 6.98 -0.67 -15.67
CA SER A 55 7.40 0.21 -14.59
C SER A 55 7.15 -0.40 -13.23
N CYS A 56 7.99 -0.06 -12.25
CA CYS A 56 7.84 -0.52 -10.88
C CYS A 56 8.37 0.47 -9.83
N CYS A 57 7.78 0.40 -8.64
CA CYS A 57 8.27 0.97 -7.40
C CYS A 57 8.26 -0.14 -6.35
N VAL A 58 9.36 -0.32 -5.65
CA VAL A 58 9.58 -1.49 -4.82
C VAL A 58 10.12 -1.07 -3.48
N GLU A 59 9.51 -1.61 -2.44
CA GLU A 59 10.22 -1.88 -1.20
C GLU A 59 10.58 -3.36 -1.10
N GLU A 60 11.87 -3.61 -0.93
CA GLU A 60 12.41 -4.97 -0.89
C GLU A 60 12.12 -5.63 0.47
N ALA A 61 11.94 -6.95 0.47
CA ALA A 61 11.75 -7.70 1.70
C ALA A 61 13.02 -7.68 2.57
N ARG A 62 12.85 -7.67 3.89
CA ARG A 62 13.95 -7.86 4.86
C ARG A 62 13.90 -9.31 5.35
N GLY A 63 14.78 -10.15 4.82
CA GLY A 63 14.73 -11.60 5.06
C GLY A 63 13.42 -12.21 4.54
N HIS A 64 12.67 -12.86 5.41
CA HIS A 64 11.38 -13.48 5.09
C HIS A 64 10.16 -12.60 5.43
N SER A 65 10.35 -11.30 5.61
CA SER A 65 9.27 -10.40 6.04
C SER A 65 9.14 -9.18 5.13
N GLY A 66 7.88 -8.84 4.83
CA GLY A 66 7.53 -7.67 4.05
C GLY A 66 7.82 -7.83 2.57
N GLY A 67 8.18 -6.72 1.94
CA GLY A 67 8.22 -6.59 0.50
C GLY A 67 6.90 -6.04 -0.04
N ILE A 68 6.99 -4.91 -0.74
CA ILE A 68 5.85 -4.23 -1.36
C ILE A 68 6.27 -3.90 -2.79
N TRP A 69 5.60 -4.48 -3.77
CA TRP A 69 5.82 -4.16 -5.18
C TRP A 69 4.60 -3.43 -5.72
N VAL A 70 4.84 -2.30 -6.34
CA VAL A 70 3.86 -1.56 -7.13
C VAL A 70 4.33 -1.65 -8.57
N LEU A 71 3.55 -2.28 -9.44
CA LEU A 71 3.88 -2.49 -10.85
C LEU A 71 2.78 -1.85 -11.71
N TRP A 72 3.14 -1.16 -12.77
CA TRP A 72 2.17 -0.51 -13.65
C TRP A 72 2.67 -0.41 -15.09
N ASP A 73 1.72 -0.20 -16.00
CA ASP A 73 2.00 0.15 -17.39
C ASP A 73 2.08 1.69 -17.50
N SER A 74 3.26 2.23 -17.82
CA SER A 74 3.55 3.67 -17.93
C SER A 74 2.70 4.37 -18.99
N HIS A 75 2.22 3.61 -19.97
CA HIS A 75 1.26 4.09 -20.96
C HIS A 75 -0.04 4.59 -20.30
N TYR A 76 -0.50 3.94 -19.24
CA TYR A 76 -1.77 4.26 -18.57
C TYR A 76 -1.59 5.18 -17.37
N TRP A 77 -0.50 4.99 -16.62
CA TRP A 77 -0.29 5.63 -15.32
C TRP A 77 1.10 6.22 -15.20
N LYS A 78 1.17 7.47 -14.76
CA LYS A 78 2.37 8.06 -14.20
C LYS A 78 2.29 7.94 -12.68
N VAL A 79 3.24 7.24 -12.09
CA VAL A 79 3.27 6.93 -10.66
C VAL A 79 4.56 7.47 -10.05
N GLU A 80 4.41 8.24 -8.98
CA GLU A 80 5.52 8.82 -8.22
C GLU A 80 5.45 8.35 -6.76
N ALA A 81 6.52 7.75 -6.26
CA ALA A 81 6.62 7.37 -4.86
C ALA A 81 7.01 8.59 -4.01
N ILE A 82 6.05 9.12 -3.26
CA ILE A 82 6.26 10.27 -2.37
C ILE A 82 7.01 9.86 -1.11
N GLN A 83 6.71 8.67 -0.59
CA GLN A 83 7.36 8.14 0.60
C GLN A 83 7.32 6.62 0.59
N GLN A 84 8.45 6.00 0.95
CA GLN A 84 8.57 4.56 1.08
C GLN A 84 8.99 4.20 2.51
N HIS A 85 8.46 3.08 2.99
CA HIS A 85 8.73 2.49 4.28
C HIS A 85 8.48 0.97 4.18
N ILE A 86 9.10 0.19 5.05
CA ILE A 86 8.93 -1.29 5.04
C ILE A 86 7.47 -1.75 5.14
N GLN A 87 6.60 -0.94 5.75
CA GLN A 87 5.18 -1.23 5.92
C GLN A 87 4.27 -0.45 4.97
N PHE A 88 4.78 0.51 4.19
CA PHE A 88 3.94 1.22 3.24
C PHE A 88 4.71 1.92 2.12
N ILE A 89 4.01 2.15 1.01
CA ILE A 89 4.44 3.07 -0.05
C ILE A 89 3.31 4.07 -0.30
N HIS A 90 3.59 5.35 -0.10
CA HIS A 90 2.72 6.46 -0.50
C HIS A 90 3.04 6.87 -1.94
N LEU A 91 2.01 6.87 -2.78
CA LEU A 91 2.09 7.13 -4.22
C LEU A 91 1.22 8.32 -4.60
N LYS A 92 1.72 9.15 -5.52
CA LYS A 92 0.92 10.03 -6.36
C LYS A 92 0.72 9.35 -7.70
N ILE A 93 -0.51 9.24 -8.16
CA ILE A 93 -0.87 8.57 -9.40
C ILE A 93 -1.61 9.55 -10.30
N GLU A 94 -1.16 9.67 -11.54
CA GLU A 94 -1.73 10.53 -12.58
C GLU A 94 -2.13 9.65 -13.77
N GLY A 95 -3.38 9.71 -14.17
CA GLY A 95 -3.85 9.14 -15.44
C GLY A 95 -3.75 10.17 -16.57
N ARG A 96 -3.93 9.73 -17.82
CA ARG A 96 -3.72 10.57 -19.00
C ARG A 96 -4.59 11.83 -19.04
N ASP A 97 -5.83 11.75 -18.53
CA ASP A 97 -6.80 12.85 -18.50
C ASP A 97 -7.54 12.94 -17.15
N SER A 98 -6.90 12.52 -16.07
CA SER A 98 -7.51 12.52 -14.74
C SER A 98 -6.73 13.34 -13.73
N MET A 99 -7.44 13.92 -12.76
CA MET A 99 -6.80 14.60 -11.65
C MET A 99 -5.87 13.64 -10.89
N PRO A 100 -4.66 14.09 -10.52
CA PRO A 100 -3.76 13.33 -9.68
C PRO A 100 -4.47 12.89 -8.40
N TRP A 101 -4.27 11.64 -8.02
CA TRP A 101 -4.84 11.09 -6.80
C TRP A 101 -3.77 10.34 -6.02
N MET A 102 -4.06 10.12 -4.74
CA MET A 102 -3.11 9.57 -3.78
C MET A 102 -3.49 8.13 -3.43
N LEU A 103 -2.53 7.22 -3.54
CA LEU A 103 -2.68 5.84 -3.09
C LEU A 103 -1.67 5.55 -1.98
N THR A 104 -2.05 4.73 -1.01
CA THR A 104 -1.07 4.16 -0.07
C THR A 104 -1.20 2.65 -0.06
N ALA A 105 -0.16 1.97 -0.54
CA ALA A 105 -0.03 0.54 -0.37
C ALA A 105 0.45 0.29 1.06
N ILE A 106 -0.36 -0.34 1.89
CA ILE A 106 -0.03 -0.61 3.29
C ILE A 106 0.05 -2.12 3.51
N TYR A 107 1.14 -2.55 4.10
CA TYR A 107 1.27 -3.84 4.73
C TYR A 107 1.35 -3.65 6.25
N GLY A 108 0.27 -4.00 6.94
CA GLY A 108 0.27 -4.07 8.40
C GLY A 108 0.78 -5.44 8.85
N ASN A 109 2.00 -5.49 9.39
CA ASN A 109 2.41 -6.64 10.19
C ASN A 109 1.77 -6.50 11.57
N PHE A 110 0.71 -7.28 11.79
CA PHE A 110 -0.07 -7.26 13.03
C PHE A 110 0.34 -8.35 14.01
N ASP A 111 1.23 -9.27 13.64
CA ASP A 111 1.46 -10.49 14.44
C ASP A 111 1.92 -10.15 15.85
N ASN A 112 2.95 -9.30 15.98
CA ASN A 112 3.42 -8.83 17.28
C ASN A 112 2.38 -7.99 18.03
N LEU A 113 1.58 -7.19 17.31
CA LEU A 113 0.57 -6.34 17.93
C LEU A 113 -0.56 -7.19 18.52
N VAL A 114 -1.04 -8.16 17.75
CA VAL A 114 -2.11 -9.08 18.16
C VAL A 114 -1.58 -10.02 19.25
N SER A 115 -0.42 -10.66 19.06
CA SER A 115 0.10 -11.61 20.06
C SER A 115 0.39 -10.96 21.42
N ASN A 116 0.86 -9.70 21.42
CA ASN A 116 1.20 -9.01 22.67
C ASN A 116 -0.02 -8.35 23.33
N ASN A 117 -0.99 -7.86 22.55
CA ASN A 117 -2.08 -7.03 23.07
C ASN A 117 -3.45 -7.70 23.04
N TRP A 118 -3.59 -8.86 22.40
CA TRP A 118 -4.81 -9.70 22.45
C TRP A 118 -4.80 -10.61 23.68
N ARG A 119 -4.69 -10.00 24.87
CA ARG A 119 -4.73 -10.70 26.15
C ARG A 119 -6.03 -10.38 26.86
N VAL A 120 -7.00 -11.29 26.76
CA VAL A 120 -8.25 -11.22 27.52
C VAL A 120 -7.97 -11.75 28.92
N GLN A 121 -7.35 -10.92 29.76
CA GLN A 121 -6.94 -11.33 31.11
C GLN A 121 -8.03 -11.13 32.18
N GLU A 122 -9.16 -10.47 31.85
CA GLU A 122 -10.26 -10.23 32.82
C GLU A 122 -11.67 -10.27 32.19
N SER A 123 -11.89 -9.52 31.11
CA SER A 123 -13.15 -9.55 30.37
C SER A 123 -12.94 -9.25 28.88
N TRP A 124 -13.85 -9.74 28.05
CA TRP A 124 -13.85 -9.49 26.61
C TRP A 124 -13.80 -7.99 26.29
N SER A 125 -14.62 -7.19 26.97
CA SER A 125 -14.69 -5.74 26.78
C SER A 125 -13.35 -5.06 27.10
N ASN A 126 -12.67 -5.48 28.17
CA ASN A 126 -11.36 -4.94 28.55
C ASN A 126 -10.29 -5.33 27.51
N GLY A 127 -10.32 -6.58 27.04
CA GLY A 127 -9.43 -7.05 25.96
C GLY A 127 -9.60 -6.26 24.66
N VAL A 128 -10.85 -6.01 24.25
CA VAL A 128 -11.16 -5.22 23.05
C VAL A 128 -10.69 -3.76 23.19
N GLU A 129 -10.92 -3.11 24.34
CA GLU A 129 -10.52 -1.71 24.54
C GLU A 129 -8.99 -1.56 24.59
N ASN A 130 -8.28 -2.48 25.25
CA ASN A 130 -6.81 -2.50 25.29
C ASN A 130 -6.20 -2.74 23.91
N PHE A 131 -6.76 -3.68 23.15
CA PHE A 131 -6.32 -3.94 21.79
C PHE A 131 -6.56 -2.73 20.87
N LYS A 132 -7.73 -2.09 20.97
CA LYS A 132 -8.08 -0.88 20.23
C LYS A 132 -7.15 0.28 20.57
N SER A 133 -6.79 0.47 21.83
CA SER A 133 -5.81 1.48 22.26
C SER A 133 -4.43 1.20 21.66
N SER A 134 -3.97 -0.05 21.75
CA SER A 134 -2.68 -0.49 21.19
C SER A 134 -2.61 -0.31 19.67
N LEU A 135 -3.71 -0.61 18.96
CA LEU A 135 -3.85 -0.37 17.52
C LEU A 135 -3.74 1.12 17.17
N LYS A 136 -4.39 2.00 17.94
CA LYS A 136 -4.29 3.45 17.72
C LYS A 136 -2.85 3.94 17.88
N THR A 137 -2.16 3.49 18.93
CA THR A 137 -0.76 3.82 19.18
C THR A 137 0.14 3.31 18.07
N TRP A 138 0.06 2.02 17.74
CA TRP A 138 0.84 1.41 16.66
C TRP A 138 0.60 2.11 15.31
N ASN A 139 -0.65 2.44 14.99
CA ASN A 139 -0.98 3.15 13.76
C ASN A 139 -0.31 4.54 13.72
N SER A 140 -0.30 5.25 14.85
CA SER A 140 0.39 6.54 14.99
C SER A 140 1.92 6.39 14.91
N GLU A 141 2.50 5.33 15.46
CA GLU A 141 3.95 5.08 15.41
C GLU A 141 4.41 4.69 14.01
N VAL A 142 3.71 3.76 13.36
CA VAL A 142 4.07 3.25 12.04
C VAL A 142 3.82 4.29 10.96
N PHE A 143 2.64 4.90 10.96
CA PHE A 143 2.22 5.76 9.86
C PHE A 143 2.25 7.25 10.21
N GLY A 144 2.44 7.63 11.46
CA GLY A 144 2.18 8.99 11.93
C GLY A 144 0.69 9.34 11.85
N ASP A 145 0.37 10.62 11.99
CA ASP A 145 -0.97 11.10 11.65
C ASP A 145 -1.15 11.08 10.11
N ILE A 146 -1.68 9.95 9.61
CA ILE A 146 -2.01 9.73 8.20
C ILE A 146 -2.89 10.84 7.67
N ASN A 147 -3.86 11.32 8.46
CA ASN A 147 -4.79 12.35 7.99
C ASN A 147 -4.05 13.68 7.86
N ARG A 148 -3.18 14.04 8.80
CA ARG A 148 -2.34 15.24 8.69
C ARG A 148 -1.34 15.14 7.54
N LYS A 149 -0.73 13.97 7.30
CA LYS A 149 0.16 13.74 6.15
C LYS A 149 -0.61 13.85 4.84
N LYS A 150 -1.77 13.19 4.73
CA LYS A 150 -2.70 13.32 3.60
C LYS A 150 -3.08 14.78 3.39
N SER A 151 -3.58 15.48 4.41
CA SER A 151 -3.95 16.90 4.32
C SER A 151 -2.77 17.80 3.91
N ARG A 152 -1.55 17.53 4.39
CA ARG A 152 -0.36 18.31 3.99
C ARG A 152 0.00 18.08 2.53
N ILE A 153 -0.07 16.84 2.05
CA ILE A 153 0.16 16.51 0.64
C ILE A 153 -0.95 17.10 -0.23
N PHE A 154 -2.22 16.94 0.18
CA PHE A 154 -3.37 17.56 -0.48
C PHE A 154 -3.20 19.09 -0.57
N ARG A 155 -2.81 19.79 0.50
CA ARG A 155 -2.53 21.24 0.46
C ARG A 155 -1.42 21.63 -0.52
N ARG A 156 -0.38 20.78 -0.68
CA ARG A 156 0.70 21.02 -1.65
C ARG A 156 0.23 20.82 -3.09
N LEU A 157 -0.67 19.86 -3.31
CA LEU A 157 -1.29 19.60 -4.62
C LEU A 157 -2.40 20.62 -4.94
N GLN A 158 -3.03 21.21 -3.92
CA GLN A 158 -4.11 22.19 -4.00
C GLN A 158 -3.64 23.65 -3.92
N GLY A 159 -2.35 23.93 -4.11
CA GLY A 159 -1.92 25.31 -4.42
C GLY A 159 -2.72 25.95 -5.57
N ASP A 160 -3.36 25.11 -6.40
CA ASP A 160 -4.24 25.50 -7.51
C ASP A 160 -5.76 25.30 -7.27
N TRP A 161 -6.24 24.80 -6.11
CA TRP A 161 -7.68 24.49 -5.91
C TRP A 161 -8.25 24.89 -4.52
N ASP A 162 -9.41 25.56 -4.57
CA ASP A 162 -10.09 26.27 -3.47
C ASP A 162 -10.38 25.42 -2.21
N ALA A 163 -9.85 25.88 -1.08
CA ALA A 163 -9.97 25.29 0.26
C ALA A 163 -11.42 25.13 0.76
N ASN A 164 -12.39 25.85 0.19
CA ASN A 164 -13.79 25.75 0.57
C ASN A 164 -14.44 24.42 0.13
N LYS A 165 -13.96 23.80 -0.96
CA LYS A 165 -14.48 22.50 -1.43
C LYS A 165 -14.00 21.32 -0.57
N LEU A 166 -12.90 21.43 0.17
CA LEU A 166 -12.43 20.37 1.06
C LEU A 166 -13.37 20.12 2.25
N ARG A 167 -14.06 21.16 2.72
CA ARG A 167 -14.95 21.09 3.90
C ARG A 167 -16.24 20.32 3.65
N THR A 168 -16.59 20.06 2.38
CA THR A 168 -17.80 19.32 2.01
C THR A 168 -17.57 17.81 1.85
N TRP A 169 -16.31 17.37 1.69
CA TRP A 169 -15.96 15.97 1.40
C TRP A 169 -15.41 15.18 2.58
N LEU A 170 -14.93 15.85 3.63
CA LEU A 170 -14.52 15.16 4.85
C LEU A 170 -15.77 14.96 5.74
N PRO A 171 -16.06 13.72 6.18
CA PRO A 171 -17.16 13.49 7.09
C PRO A 171 -16.92 14.31 8.35
N ARG A 172 -17.95 15.07 8.75
CA ARG A 172 -17.92 15.84 10.00
C ARG A 172 -17.84 14.83 11.14
N SER A 173 -16.76 14.90 11.90
CA SER A 173 -16.59 14.22 13.19
C SER A 173 -17.62 14.73 14.19
#